data_AF-A0A645HXN5-F1
#
_entry.id   AF-A0A645HXN5-F1
#
_cell.length_a   1.000
_cell.length_b   1.000
_cell.length_c   1.000
_cell.angle_alpha   90.00
_cell.angle_beta   90.00
_cell.angle_gamma   90.00
#
_symmetry.space_group_name_H-M   'P 1'
#
loop_
_entity.id
_entity.type
_entity.pdbx_description
1 polymer ?
#
loop_
_entity_poly.entity_id
_entity_poly.type
_entity_poly.pdbx_seq_one_letter_code
_entity_poly.pdbx_strand_id
1 'polypeptide(L)'
;MDEFYSKYLEADKVIIFSKVTKGFVSGNLKSLFDRIIPLFIPYVEVSKGESRHVPRYDKYPDIEFYYEGSFKTDEGEQILKDYIYRTFDMFESKNVTVKKIEEYRE
;
A
#
# COMPACT_ATOMS: atom_id res chain seq x y z
N MET A 1 -8.95 5.83 15.13
CA MET A 1 -7.71 5.69 14.33
C MET A 1 -6.67 4.90 15.10
N ASP A 2 -6.51 5.13 16.40
CA ASP A 2 -5.54 4.41 17.24
C ASP A 2 -5.69 2.88 17.19
N GLU A 3 -6.93 2.37 17.26
CA GLU A 3 -7.19 0.94 17.12
C GLU A 3 -6.72 0.38 15.76
N PHE A 4 -7.00 1.10 14.67
CA PHE A 4 -6.54 0.72 13.34
C PHE A 4 -5.01 0.67 13.29
N TYR A 5 -4.32 1.65 13.85
CA TYR A 5 -2.86 1.69 13.89
C TYR A 5 -2.27 0.52 14.69
N SER A 6 -2.83 0.22 15.87
CA SER A 6 -2.40 -0.94 16.67
C SER A 6 -2.57 -2.23 15.88
N LYS A 7 -3.74 -2.43 15.27
CA LYS A 7 -4.04 -3.65 14.50
C LYS A 7 -3.20 -3.77 13.23
N TYR A 8 -2.92 -2.67 12.55
CA TYR A 8 -2.06 -2.66 11.38
C TYR A 8 -0.62 -3.07 11.72
N LEU A 9 -0.07 -2.57 12.84
CA LEU A 9 1.29 -2.91 13.28
C LEU A 9 1.39 -4.32 13.86
N GLU A 10 0.34 -4.81 14.52
CA GLU A 10 0.27 -6.18 15.05
C GLU A 10 0.20 -7.22 13.92
N ALA A 11 -0.42 -6.88 12.78
CA ALA A 11 -0.63 -7.79 11.68
C ALA A 11 0.70 -8.29 11.08
N ASP A 12 0.75 -9.58 10.76
CA ASP A 12 1.79 -10.12 9.89
C ASP A 12 1.55 -9.74 8.42
N LYS A 13 0.26 -9.65 8.04
CA LYS A 13 -0.18 -9.37 6.68
C LYS A 13 -1.47 -8.59 6.66
N VAL A 14 -1.59 -7.64 5.74
CA VAL A 14 -2.82 -6.91 5.44
C VAL A 14 -3.25 -7.21 4.00
N ILE A 15 -4.50 -7.64 3.85
CA ILE A 15 -5.12 -7.91 2.56
C ILE A 15 -6.08 -6.75 2.23
N ILE A 16 -5.89 -6.12 1.07
CA ILE A 16 -6.66 -4.97 0.63
C ILE A 16 -7.40 -5.34 -0.64
N PHE A 17 -8.73 -5.24 -0.59
CA PHE A 17 -9.59 -5.37 -1.76
C PHE A 17 -10.05 -3.98 -2.21
N SER A 18 -9.83 -3.66 -3.49
CA SER A 18 -10.14 -2.33 -4.03
C SER A 18 -10.79 -2.40 -5.40
N LYS A 19 -11.83 -1.59 -5.61
CA LYS A 19 -12.36 -1.38 -6.95
C LYS A 19 -11.58 -0.28 -7.65
N VAL A 20 -11.20 -0.51 -8.90
CA VAL A 20 -10.57 0.49 -9.76
C VAL A 20 -11.60 1.60 -10.02
N THR A 21 -11.30 2.80 -9.54
CA THR A 21 -12.14 3.98 -9.69
C THR A 21 -11.39 5.01 -10.53
N LYS A 22 -11.95 5.38 -11.70
CA LYS A 22 -11.30 6.31 -12.65
C LYS A 22 -9.87 5.89 -13.03
N GLY A 23 -9.63 4.57 -13.14
CA GLY A 23 -8.31 4.01 -13.49
C GLY A 23 -7.32 3.93 -12.33
N PHE A 24 -7.75 4.11 -11.07
CA PHE A 24 -6.86 4.11 -9.91
C PHE A 24 -7.55 3.63 -8.62
N VAL A 25 -6.87 3.74 -7.47
CA VAL A 25 -7.51 3.50 -6.17
C VAL A 25 -8.61 4.52 -5.89
N SER A 26 -9.61 4.13 -5.09
CA SER A 26 -10.64 5.07 -4.63
C SER A 26 -10.04 6.19 -3.77
N GLY A 27 -10.71 7.35 -3.73
CA GLY A 27 -10.28 8.48 -2.89
C GLY A 27 -10.22 8.13 -1.40
N ASN A 28 -11.11 7.26 -0.93
CA ASN A 28 -11.12 6.79 0.46
C ASN A 28 -9.88 5.94 0.76
N LEU A 29 -9.49 5.05 -0.16
CA LEU A 29 -8.31 4.22 0.00
C LEU A 29 -7.03 5.06 -0.04
N LYS A 30 -6.95 6.05 -0.94
CA LYS A 30 -5.85 7.01 -0.93
C LYS A 30 -5.76 7.78 0.38
N SER A 31 -6.91 8.20 0.92
CA SER A 31 -6.97 8.87 2.22
C SER A 31 -6.52 7.95 3.36
N LEU A 32 -6.81 6.65 3.29
CA LEU A 32 -6.31 5.67 4.25
C LEU A 32 -4.78 5.59 4.20
N PHE A 33 -4.18 5.52 3.00
CA PHE A 33 -2.73 5.50 2.83
C PHE A 33 -2.08 6.75 3.42
N ASP A 34 -2.64 7.94 3.19
CA ASP A 34 -2.11 9.17 3.77
C ASP A 34 -2.21 9.18 5.31
N ARG A 35 -3.23 8.52 5.86
CA ARG A 35 -3.39 8.35 7.31
C ARG A 35 -2.47 7.27 7.90
N ILE A 36 -1.74 6.50 7.10
CA ILE A 36 -0.72 5.55 7.58
C ILE A 36 0.63 6.26 7.84
N ILE A 37 0.88 7.42 7.20
CA ILE A 37 2.13 8.19 7.36
C ILE A 37 2.52 8.49 8.82
N PRO A 38 1.58 8.74 9.77
CA PRO A 38 1.93 8.92 11.18
C PRO A 38 2.57 7.69 11.87
N LEU A 39 2.59 6.52 11.24
CA LEU A 39 3.33 5.34 11.70
C LEU A 39 4.84 5.44 11.43
N PHE A 40 5.31 6.52 10.83
CA PHE A 40 6.71 6.83 10.59
C PHE A 40 7.12 8.08 11.39
N ILE A 41 8.42 8.31 11.55
CA ILE A 41 8.87 9.56 12.20
C ILE A 41 8.84 10.70 11.17
N PRO A 42 8.60 11.96 11.61
CA PRO A 42 8.50 13.12 10.72
C PRO A 42 9.88 13.60 10.21
N TYR A 43 10.82 12.66 10.04
CA TYR A 43 12.11 12.87 9.41
C TYR A 43 12.16 12.11 8.09
N VAL A 44 12.83 12.73 7.13
CA VAL A 44 13.05 12.15 5.81
C VAL A 44 14.56 11.93 5.68
N GLU A 45 14.93 10.74 5.27
CA GLU A 45 16.29 10.41 4.87
C GLU A 45 16.36 10.17 3.37
N VAL A 46 17.56 10.29 2.79
CA VAL A 46 17.81 9.85 1.43
C VAL A 46 18.40 8.46 1.50
N SER A 47 17.63 7.45 1.12
CA SER A 47 18.07 6.06 1.06
C SER A 47 17.66 5.44 -0.27
N LYS A 48 18.55 4.60 -0.84
CA LYS A 48 18.41 4.02 -2.20
C LYS A 48 18.19 5.06 -3.32
N GLY A 49 18.64 6.30 -3.13
CA GLY A 49 18.48 7.39 -4.10
C GLY A 49 17.12 8.09 -4.04
N GLU A 50 16.27 7.77 -3.07
CA GLU A 50 14.94 8.35 -2.89
C GLU A 50 14.77 8.96 -1.50
N SER A 51 13.88 9.95 -1.38
CA SER A 51 13.45 10.49 -0.10
C SER A 51 12.46 9.52 0.57
N ARG A 52 12.82 9.04 1.75
CA ARG A 52 12.02 8.06 2.51
C ARG A 52 11.76 8.53 3.93
N HIS A 53 10.59 8.20 4.44
CA HIS A 53 10.31 8.34 5.86
C HIS A 53 11.10 7.29 6.63
N VAL A 54 11.67 7.68 7.77
CA VAL A 54 12.36 6.73 8.63
C VAL A 54 11.31 5.91 9.41
N PRO A 55 11.42 4.57 9.48
CA PRO A 55 10.51 3.74 10.26
C PRO A 55 10.49 4.15 11.74
N ARG A 56 9.29 4.14 12.33
CA ARG A 56 9.13 4.34 13.79
C ARG A 56 9.16 3.01 14.55
N TYR A 57 8.72 1.92 13.92
CA TYR A 57 8.59 0.60 14.53
C TYR A 57 9.44 -0.43 13.80
N ASP A 58 9.78 -1.53 14.48
CA ASP A 58 10.67 -2.56 13.92
C ASP A 58 10.00 -3.45 12.85
N LYS A 59 8.66 -3.44 12.80
CA LYS A 59 7.86 -4.29 11.93
C LYS A 59 6.70 -3.53 11.32
N TYR A 60 6.47 -3.81 10.04
CA TYR A 60 5.30 -3.42 9.26
C TYR A 60 4.75 -4.67 8.56
N PRO A 61 3.43 -4.75 8.31
CA PRO A 61 2.82 -5.93 7.71
C PRO A 61 3.24 -6.12 6.27
N ASP A 62 3.25 -7.37 5.82
CA ASP A 62 3.27 -7.68 4.40
C ASP A 62 1.92 -7.32 3.76
N ILE A 63 1.93 -7.02 2.47
CA ILE A 63 0.75 -6.48 1.78
C ILE A 63 0.34 -7.38 0.63
N GLU A 64 -0.93 -7.75 0.61
CA GLU A 64 -1.59 -8.30 -0.57
C GLU A 64 -2.68 -7.34 -1.04
N PHE A 65 -2.55 -6.90 -2.28
CA PHE A 65 -3.47 -5.96 -2.89
C PHE A 65 -4.20 -6.63 -4.06
N TYR A 66 -5.51 -6.75 -3.91
CA TYR A 66 -6.41 -7.29 -4.92
C TYR A 66 -7.27 -6.18 -5.49
N TYR A 67 -7.26 -6.03 -6.82
CA TYR A 67 -8.12 -5.06 -7.50
C TYR A 67 -9.17 -5.72 -8.39
N GLU A 68 -10.36 -5.12 -8.39
CA GLU A 68 -11.45 -5.41 -9.31
C GLU A 68 -11.67 -4.22 -10.24
N GLY A 69 -11.61 -4.44 -11.55
CA GLY A 69 -11.97 -3.44 -12.55
C GLY A 69 -11.18 -3.55 -13.84
N SER A 70 -11.64 -2.84 -14.86
CA SER A 70 -10.98 -2.77 -16.16
C SER A 70 -10.19 -1.48 -16.33
N PHE A 71 -9.13 -1.56 -17.12
CA PHE A 71 -8.32 -0.42 -17.52
C PHE A 71 -8.56 -0.14 -19.00
N LYS A 72 -8.37 1.13 -19.39
CA LYS A 72 -8.44 1.52 -20.80
C LYS A 72 -7.24 0.98 -21.59
N THR A 73 -6.11 0.83 -20.93
CA THR A 73 -4.82 0.40 -21.50
C THR A 73 -4.10 -0.48 -20.49
N ASP A 74 -3.24 -1.38 -20.98
CA ASP A 74 -2.36 -2.20 -20.13
C ASP A 74 -1.39 -1.33 -19.32
N GLU A 75 -0.95 -0.20 -19.91
CA GLU A 75 -0.15 0.81 -19.21
C GLU A 75 -0.87 1.37 -17.98
N GLY A 76 -2.18 1.62 -18.06
CA GLY A 76 -2.96 2.07 -16.91
C GLY A 76 -3.02 1.04 -15.78
N GLU A 77 -3.10 -0.24 -16.13
CA GLU A 77 -3.02 -1.34 -15.16
C GLU A 77 -1.64 -1.37 -14.50
N GLN A 78 -0.57 -1.21 -15.29
CA GLN A 78 0.79 -1.19 -14.79
C GLN A 78 1.05 0.00 -13.85
N ILE A 79 0.53 1.19 -14.18
CA ILE A 79 0.63 2.37 -13.33
C ILE A 79 0.01 2.13 -11.94
N LEU A 80 -1.14 1.46 -11.86
CA LEU A 80 -1.73 1.09 -10.57
C LEU A 80 -0.80 0.14 -9.80
N LYS A 81 -0.29 -0.91 -10.46
CA LYS A 81 0.61 -1.88 -9.82
C LYS A 81 1.85 -1.20 -9.28
N ASP A 82 2.53 -0.41 -10.10
CA ASP A 82 3.75 0.32 -9.73
C ASP A 82 3.48 1.29 -8.58
N TYR A 83 2.34 1.99 -8.61
CA TYR A 83 1.95 2.87 -7.51
C TYR A 83 1.78 2.11 -6.19
N ILE A 84 1.09 0.97 -6.19
CA ILE A 84 0.88 0.17 -4.98
C ILE A 84 2.21 -0.39 -4.46
N TYR A 85 3.05 -0.95 -5.35
CA TYR A 85 4.39 -1.42 -4.97
C TYR A 85 5.21 -0.30 -4.32
N ARG A 86 5.29 0.87 -4.96
CA ARG A 86 6.05 2.01 -4.43
C ARG A 86 5.48 2.53 -3.12
N THR A 87 4.16 2.60 -2.99
CA THR A 87 3.51 3.09 -1.76
C THR A 87 3.89 2.21 -0.57
N PHE A 88 3.81 0.89 -0.71
CA PHE A 88 4.07 -0.02 0.40
C PHE A 88 5.56 -0.30 0.64
N ASP A 89 6.39 -0.18 -0.39
CA ASP A 89 7.85 -0.14 -0.25
C ASP A 89 8.31 1.11 0.55
N MET A 90 7.66 2.26 0.34
CA MET A 90 7.85 3.46 1.18
C MET A 90 7.26 3.32 2.59
N PHE A 91 6.29 2.41 2.78
CA PHE A 91 5.73 2.09 4.09
C PHE A 91 6.43 0.90 4.76
N GLU A 92 7.66 0.58 4.34
CA GLU A 92 8.55 -0.42 4.95
C GLU A 92 7.96 -1.84 4.97
N SER A 93 6.97 -2.11 4.11
CA SER A 93 6.42 -3.46 3.91
C SER A 93 7.42 -4.29 3.12
N LYS A 94 7.81 -5.46 3.65
CA LYS A 94 8.89 -6.28 3.06
C LYS A 94 8.41 -7.03 1.82
N ASN A 95 7.23 -7.63 1.90
CA ASN A 95 6.62 -8.33 0.79
C ASN A 95 5.34 -7.61 0.37
N VAL A 96 5.26 -7.25 -0.91
CA VAL A 96 4.07 -6.66 -1.52
C VAL A 96 3.69 -7.55 -2.69
N THR A 97 2.40 -7.85 -2.84
CA THR A 97 1.85 -8.56 -3.98
C THR A 97 0.64 -7.82 -4.50
N VAL A 98 0.58 -7.60 -5.82
CA VAL A 98 -0.52 -6.91 -6.47
C VAL A 98 -1.10 -7.80 -7.56
N LYS A 99 -2.37 -8.19 -7.41
CA LYS A 99 -3.05 -9.18 -8.26
C LYS A 99 -4.48 -8.76 -8.58
N LYS A 100 -5.07 -9.37 -9.60
CA LYS A 100 -6.50 -9.22 -9.86
C LYS A 100 -7.30 -10.02 -8.83
N ILE A 101 -8.52 -9.58 -8.54
CA ILE A 101 -9.35 -10.21 -7.51
C ILE A 101 -9.65 -11.69 -7.80
N GLU A 102 -9.66 -12.11 -9.08
CA GLU A 102 -9.90 -13.49 -9.50
C GLU A 102 -8.77 -14.46 -9.08
N GLU A 103 -7.59 -13.92 -8.77
CA GLU A 103 -6.42 -14.66 -8.33
C GLU A 103 -6.42 -14.92 -6.80
N TYR A 104 -7.35 -14.32 -6.06
CA TYR A 104 -7.46 -14.54 -4.62
C TYR A 104 -7.80 -16.01 -4.33
N ARG A 105 -7.11 -16.58 -3.33
CA ARG A 105 -7.31 -17.94 -2.80
C ARG A 105 -7.20 -17.85 -1.28
N GLU A 106 -8.13 -18.49 -0.58
CA GLU A 106 -8.18 -18.57 0.89
C GLU A 106 -7.17 -19.60 1.43
#